data_AF-D8RZM6-F1
#
_entry.id   AF-D8RZM6-F1
#
_cell.length_a   1.000
_cell.length_b   1.000
_cell.length_c   1.000
_cell.angle_alpha   90.00
_cell.angle_beta   90.00
_cell.angle_gamma   90.00
#
_symmetry.space_group_name_H-M   'P 1'
#
loop_
_entity.id
_entity.type
_entity.pdbx_description
1 polymer ?
#
loop_
_entity_poly.entity_id
_entity_poly.type
_entity_poly.pdbx_seq_one_letter_code
_entity_poly.pdbx_strand_id
1 'polypeptide(L)'
;MDMSFFWRIKFTLLFPSWVPDSPVNYAFMLMLTAGLGALHEWIAHKNWMILTAYSTPEPIMGKDPQRDYPKQHDDAILVAVLMHGAYVTTSYLLMMMAMSFNAGIFIAITVGLCIGFYAIWPLESSNRARIVPGPASC
;
A
#
# COMPACT_ATOMS: atom_id res chain seq x y z
N MET A 1 6.30 33.77 5.68
CA MET A 1 6.46 32.38 5.23
C MET A 1 5.27 31.65 5.78
N ASP A 2 4.21 31.50 4.99
CA ASP A 2 2.99 30.86 5.48
C ASP A 2 3.12 29.35 5.32
N MET A 3 3.11 28.64 6.45
CA MET A 3 3.10 27.17 6.54
C MET A 3 1.64 26.66 6.58
N SER A 4 0.76 27.32 5.85
CA SER A 4 -0.65 26.98 5.75
C SER A 4 -0.96 26.35 4.40
N PHE A 5 -2.01 25.55 4.38
CA PHE A 5 -2.47 24.92 3.14
C PHE A 5 -2.86 25.96 2.09
N PHE A 6 -2.46 25.74 0.84
CA PHE A 6 -2.83 26.58 -0.30
C PHE A 6 -3.57 25.81 -1.41
N TRP A 7 -4.36 26.53 -2.19
CA TRP A 7 -5.20 26.01 -3.30
C TRP A 7 -4.68 26.35 -4.70
N ARG A 8 -3.42 26.79 -4.80
CA ARG A 8 -2.78 27.21 -6.05
C ARG A 8 -2.45 26.02 -6.96
N ILE A 9 -2.70 26.20 -8.26
CA ILE A 9 -2.43 25.19 -9.30
C ILE A 9 -0.95 25.16 -9.69
N LYS A 10 -0.27 26.31 -9.71
CA LYS A 10 1.16 26.41 -10.04
C LYS A 10 2.03 26.15 -8.81
N PHE A 11 2.58 24.95 -8.72
CA PHE A 11 3.57 24.53 -7.73
C PHE A 11 4.34 23.31 -8.25
N THR A 12 5.47 22.99 -7.61
CA THR A 12 6.29 21.81 -7.93
C THR A 12 5.94 20.68 -6.97
N LEU A 13 5.58 19.51 -7.50
CA LEU A 13 5.10 18.38 -6.67
C LEU A 13 6.25 17.52 -6.10
N LEU A 14 7.03 16.89 -6.98
CA LEU A 14 8.10 15.93 -6.63
C LEU A 14 9.37 16.20 -7.45
N PHE A 15 9.20 16.42 -8.75
CA PHE A 15 10.28 16.73 -9.67
C PHE A 15 10.07 18.13 -10.28
N PRO A 16 11.15 18.83 -10.66
CA PRO A 16 11.06 20.14 -11.29
C PRO A 16 10.20 20.15 -12.56
N SER A 17 10.11 19.02 -13.27
CA SER A 17 9.28 18.86 -14.47
C SER A 17 7.79 18.67 -14.17
N TRP A 18 7.40 18.48 -12.91
CA TRP A 18 6.02 18.26 -12.50
C TRP A 18 5.42 19.56 -11.99
N VAL A 19 5.19 20.48 -12.92
CA VAL A 19 4.52 21.77 -12.69
C VAL A 19 3.23 21.82 -13.51
N PRO A 20 2.05 21.93 -12.88
CA PRO A 20 0.80 22.07 -13.63
C PRO A 20 0.67 23.48 -14.20
N ASP A 21 0.73 23.61 -15.53
CA ASP A 21 0.48 24.88 -16.23
C ASP A 21 -1.00 25.12 -16.54
N SER A 22 -1.81 24.06 -16.58
CA SER A 22 -3.24 24.09 -16.90
C SER A 22 -4.09 23.38 -15.83
N PRO A 23 -5.37 23.76 -15.66
CA PRO A 23 -6.29 23.06 -14.76
C PRO A 23 -6.47 21.57 -15.08
N VAL A 24 -6.37 21.20 -16.37
CA VAL A 24 -6.46 19.81 -16.82
C VAL A 24 -5.23 19.00 -16.36
N ASN A 25 -4.03 19.58 -16.50
CA ASN A 25 -2.79 18.93 -16.02
C ASN A 25 -2.82 18.79 -14.51
N TYR A 26 -3.39 19.77 -13.81
CA TYR A 26 -3.60 19.68 -12.36
C TYR A 26 -4.56 18.56 -11.97
N ALA A 27 -5.70 18.43 -12.66
CA ALA A 27 -6.61 17.31 -12.44
C ALA A 27 -5.94 15.96 -12.72
N PHE A 28 -5.12 15.86 -13.77
CA PHE A 28 -4.32 14.66 -14.04
C PHE A 28 -3.34 14.35 -12.91
N MET A 29 -2.66 15.36 -12.35
CA MET A 29 -1.79 15.16 -11.19
C MET A 29 -2.57 14.70 -9.95
N LEU A 30 -3.74 15.27 -9.67
CA LEU A 30 -4.60 14.81 -8.58
C LEU A 30 -5.01 13.35 -8.75
N MET A 31 -5.40 12.95 -9.96
CA MET A 31 -5.73 11.56 -10.28
C MET A 31 -4.53 10.63 -10.11
N LEU A 32 -3.34 11.06 -10.56
CA LEU A 32 -2.10 10.30 -10.39
C LEU A 32 -1.74 10.16 -8.90
N THR A 33 -1.85 11.23 -8.12
CA THR A 33 -1.64 11.25 -6.67
C THR A 33 -2.60 10.30 -5.95
N ALA A 34 -3.90 10.34 -6.27
CA ALA A 34 -4.87 9.42 -5.71
C ALA A 34 -4.57 7.97 -6.10
N GLY A 35 -4.15 7.74 -7.35
CA GLY A 35 -3.70 6.44 -7.84
C GLY A 35 -2.48 5.91 -7.07
N LEU A 36 -1.49 6.77 -6.78
CA LEU A 36 -0.34 6.42 -5.95
C LEU A 36 -0.74 6.09 -4.50
N GLY A 37 -1.73 6.80 -3.94
CA GLY A 37 -2.31 6.46 -2.64
C GLY A 37 -2.95 5.07 -2.64
N ALA A 38 -3.81 4.77 -3.62
CA ALA A 38 -4.45 3.46 -3.73
C ALA A 38 -3.43 2.33 -3.96
N LEU A 39 -2.41 2.58 -4.79
CA LEU A 39 -1.30 1.67 -5.03
C LEU A 39 -0.51 1.41 -3.74
N HIS A 40 -0.28 2.45 -2.93
CA HIS A 40 0.43 2.32 -1.66
C HIS A 40 -0.29 1.37 -0.70
N GLU A 41 -1.61 1.49 -0.54
CA GLU A 41 -2.41 0.56 0.26
C GLU A 41 -2.32 -0.87 -0.26
N TRP A 42 -2.33 -1.06 -1.59
CA TRP A 42 -2.15 -2.39 -2.17
C TRP A 42 -0.78 -2.99 -1.84
N ILE A 43 0.29 -2.22 -1.97
CA ILE A 43 1.66 -2.66 -1.61
C ILE A 43 1.75 -2.93 -0.11
N ALA A 44 1.20 -2.05 0.73
CA ALA A 44 1.18 -2.19 2.18
C ALA A 44 0.50 -3.49 2.60
N HIS A 45 -0.64 -3.82 1.98
CA HIS A 45 -1.35 -5.07 2.22
C HIS A 45 -0.52 -6.30 1.81
N LYS A 46 0.15 -6.28 0.65
CA LYS A 46 1.03 -7.38 0.23
C LYS A 46 2.22 -7.56 1.16
N ASN A 47 2.86 -6.46 1.56
CA ASN A 47 3.98 -6.49 2.50
C ASN A 47 3.53 -7.05 3.87
N TRP A 48 2.37 -6.63 4.38
CA TRP A 48 1.79 -7.17 5.60
C TRP A 48 1.49 -8.67 5.48
N MET A 49 0.89 -9.12 4.38
CA MET A 49 0.56 -10.53 4.15
C MET A 49 1.82 -11.41 4.14
N ILE A 50 2.88 -10.96 3.46
CA ILE A 50 4.19 -11.63 3.44
C ILE A 50 4.74 -11.73 4.86
N LEU A 51 4.79 -10.62 5.61
CA LEU A 51 5.28 -10.60 6.98
C LEU A 51 4.48 -11.55 7.89
N THR A 52 3.16 -11.58 7.77
CA THR A 52 2.33 -12.51 8.57
C THR A 52 2.58 -13.97 8.24
N ALA A 53 2.81 -14.32 6.97
CA ALA A 53 3.13 -15.68 6.56
C ALA A 53 4.46 -16.18 7.14
N TYR A 54 5.43 -15.28 7.34
CA TYR A 54 6.69 -15.60 7.99
C TYR A 54 6.63 -15.54 9.53
N SER A 55 5.73 -14.73 10.11
CA SER A 55 5.60 -14.57 11.56
C SER A 55 4.78 -15.65 12.26
N THR A 56 3.97 -16.45 11.56
CA THR A 56 3.18 -17.52 12.20
C THR A 56 4.10 -18.62 12.74
N PRO A 57 4.21 -18.81 14.06
CA PRO A 57 4.89 -19.96 14.62
C PRO A 57 4.08 -21.22 14.26
N GLU A 58 4.73 -22.26 13.75
CA GLU A 58 4.09 -23.58 13.62
C GLU A 58 3.50 -24.03 14.97
N PRO A 59 2.36 -24.75 14.98
CA PRO A 59 1.81 -25.28 16.21
C PRO A 59 2.83 -26.21 16.87
N ILE A 60 3.23 -25.89 18.11
CA ILE A 60 4.04 -26.75 18.97
C ILE A 60 3.14 -27.91 19.44
N MET A 61 2.86 -28.86 18.55
CA MET A 61 2.32 -30.16 18.95
C MET A 61 2.73 -31.21 17.92
N GLY A 62 3.60 -32.11 18.35
CA GLY A 62 3.94 -33.30 17.59
C GLY A 62 5.20 -33.15 16.75
N LYS A 63 6.28 -33.71 17.28
CA LYS A 63 7.55 -33.94 16.60
C LYS A 63 7.31 -34.84 15.38
N ASP A 64 7.34 -34.28 14.17
CA ASP A 64 7.42 -35.04 12.93
C ASP A 64 8.85 -34.85 12.36
N PRO A 65 9.69 -35.90 12.31
CA PRO A 65 11.04 -35.77 11.79
C PRO A 65 10.93 -35.75 10.27
N GLN A 66 11.46 -34.69 9.65
CA GLN A 66 11.44 -34.44 8.20
C GLN A 66 10.21 -33.68 7.70
N ARG A 67 10.06 -32.46 8.22
CA ARG A 67 9.42 -31.40 7.45
C ARG A 67 10.43 -30.94 6.41
N ASP A 68 10.28 -31.43 5.18
CA ASP A 68 11.04 -30.98 4.02
C ASP A 68 10.68 -29.51 3.81
N TYR A 69 11.53 -28.58 4.28
CA TYR A 69 11.37 -27.17 3.95
C TYR A 69 11.49 -27.09 2.43
N PRO A 70 10.45 -26.66 1.69
CA PRO A 70 10.58 -26.55 0.25
C PRO A 70 11.76 -25.61 -0.02
N LYS A 71 12.67 -26.00 -0.92
CA LYS A 71 13.84 -25.22 -1.38
C LYS A 71 13.47 -23.90 -2.09
N GLN A 72 12.27 -23.40 -1.87
CA GLN A 72 11.66 -22.19 -2.44
C GLN A 72 11.75 -21.00 -1.46
N HIS A 73 12.86 -20.93 -0.72
CA HIS A 73 13.06 -19.96 0.36
C HIS A 73 13.92 -18.76 -0.09
N ASP A 74 14.82 -18.96 -1.06
CA ASP A 74 15.73 -17.90 -1.52
C ASP A 74 15.00 -16.87 -2.40
N ASP A 75 14.13 -17.32 -3.31
CA ASP A 75 13.31 -16.46 -4.16
C ASP A 75 12.23 -15.73 -3.35
N ALA A 76 11.65 -16.39 -2.34
CA ALA A 76 10.64 -15.81 -1.48
C ALA A 76 11.19 -14.67 -0.59
N ILE A 77 12.43 -14.80 -0.08
CA ILE A 77 13.11 -13.72 0.66
C ILE A 77 13.38 -12.53 -0.27
N LEU A 78 13.87 -12.76 -1.49
CA LEU A 78 14.13 -11.69 -2.44
C LEU A 78 12.84 -10.91 -2.76
N VAL A 79 11.73 -11.61 -3.00
CA VAL A 79 10.42 -11.00 -3.24
C VAL A 79 9.96 -10.20 -2.02
N ALA A 80 10.14 -10.72 -0.79
CA ALA A 80 9.80 -10.00 0.43
C ALA A 80 10.59 -8.69 0.57
N VAL A 81 11.90 -8.72 0.33
CA VAL A 81 12.77 -7.53 0.38
C VAL A 81 12.37 -6.50 -0.67
N LEU A 82 12.10 -6.93 -1.90
CA LEU A 82 11.66 -6.04 -2.98
C LEU A 82 10.30 -5.40 -2.67
N MET A 83 9.35 -6.19 -2.14
CA MET A 83 8.04 -5.69 -1.75
C MET A 83 8.14 -4.71 -0.58
N HIS A 84 9.00 -4.98 0.40
CA HIS A 84 9.27 -4.09 1.52
C HIS A 84 9.91 -2.78 1.06
N GLY A 85 10.88 -2.85 0.14
CA GLY A 85 11.49 -1.67 -0.48
C GLY A 85 10.44 -0.81 -1.18
N ALA A 86 9.57 -1.42 -2.00
CA ALA A 86 8.48 -0.72 -2.69
C ALA A 86 7.51 -0.04 -1.71
N TYR A 87 7.17 -0.70 -0.60
CA TYR A 87 6.33 -0.14 0.47
C TYR A 87 6.95 1.13 1.05
N VAL A 88 8.20 1.06 1.48
CA VAL A 88 8.91 2.18 2.10
C VAL A 88 9.10 3.34 1.12
N THR A 89 9.48 3.05 -0.13
CA THR A 89 9.63 4.09 -1.17
C THR A 89 8.31 4.80 -1.44
N THR A 90 7.20 4.08 -1.59
CA THR A 90 5.89 4.71 -1.82
C THR A 90 5.41 5.53 -0.61
N SER A 91 5.64 5.07 0.62
CA SER A 91 5.36 5.87 1.84
C SER A 91 6.11 7.20 1.83
N TYR A 92 7.42 7.18 1.52
CA TYR A 92 8.21 8.41 1.47
C TYR A 92 7.79 9.34 0.33
N LEU A 93 7.43 8.81 -0.83
CA LEU A 93 6.91 9.63 -1.94
C LEU A 93 5.60 10.33 -1.58
N LEU A 94 4.65 9.63 -0.95
CA LEU A 94 3.40 10.22 -0.49
C LEU A 94 3.63 11.26 0.60
N MET A 95 4.57 11.00 1.52
CA MET A 95 4.95 11.96 2.56
C MET A 95 5.57 13.22 1.96
N MET A 96 6.51 13.08 1.02
CA MET A 96 7.10 14.21 0.28
C MET A 96 6.02 15.02 -0.42
N MET A 97 5.06 14.34 -1.02
CA MET A 97 3.95 14.96 -1.71
C MET A 97 3.02 15.72 -0.75
N ALA A 98 2.73 15.17 0.43
CA ALA A 98 1.94 15.83 1.47
C ALA A 98 2.63 17.08 2.04
N MET A 99 3.96 17.07 2.12
CA MET A 99 4.78 18.22 2.55
C MET A 99 4.78 19.38 1.54
N SER A 100 4.14 19.25 0.37
CA SER A 100 3.94 20.36 -0.56
C SER A 100 3.01 21.45 -0.04
N PHE A 101 2.28 21.21 1.06
CA PHE A 101 1.25 22.10 1.62
C PHE A 101 0.14 22.48 0.62
N ASN A 102 0.00 21.74 -0.48
CA ASN A 102 -1.12 21.89 -1.40
C ASN A 102 -2.33 21.11 -0.87
N ALA A 103 -3.44 21.82 -0.62
CA ALA A 103 -4.66 21.23 -0.08
C ALA A 103 -5.27 20.17 -1.01
N GLY A 104 -5.28 20.40 -2.33
CA GLY A 104 -5.85 19.46 -3.29
C GLY A 104 -5.06 18.17 -3.37
N ILE A 105 -3.73 18.26 -3.36
CA ILE A 105 -2.84 17.09 -3.31
C ILE A 105 -3.05 16.31 -2.02
N PHE A 106 -3.09 16.97 -0.88
CA PHE A 106 -3.35 16.32 0.41
C PHE A 106 -4.68 15.55 0.39
N ILE A 107 -5.76 16.18 -0.09
CA ILE A 107 -7.06 15.54 -0.25
C ILE A 107 -6.99 14.34 -1.21
N ALA A 108 -6.29 14.47 -2.33
CA ALA A 108 -6.13 13.39 -3.29
C ALA A 108 -5.38 12.19 -2.68
N ILE A 109 -4.34 12.42 -1.87
CA ILE A 109 -3.64 11.36 -1.13
C ILE A 109 -4.64 10.66 -0.20
N THR A 110 -5.35 11.42 0.65
CA THR A 110 -6.31 10.84 1.62
C THR A 110 -7.41 10.04 0.92
N VAL A 111 -8.02 10.59 -0.13
CA VAL A 111 -9.05 9.90 -0.91
C VAL A 111 -8.49 8.64 -1.58
N GLY A 112 -7.29 8.71 -2.15
CA GLY A 112 -6.60 7.57 -2.74
C GLY A 112 -6.37 6.43 -1.74
N LEU A 113 -5.88 6.75 -0.54
CA LEU A 113 -5.71 5.78 0.54
C LEU A 113 -7.05 5.17 0.97
N CYS A 114 -8.11 5.99 1.14
CA CYS A 114 -9.44 5.48 1.47
C CYS A 114 -9.99 4.54 0.39
N ILE A 115 -9.83 4.88 -0.90
CA ILE A 115 -10.24 4.03 -2.02
C ILE A 115 -9.45 2.73 -2.03
N GLY A 116 -8.13 2.79 -1.85
CA GLY A 116 -7.26 1.62 -1.78
C GLY A 116 -7.66 0.67 -0.67
N PHE A 117 -7.85 1.19 0.54
CA PHE A 117 -8.32 0.43 1.69
C PHE A 117 -9.68 -0.22 1.43
N TYR A 118 -10.64 0.55 0.90
CA TYR A 118 -11.98 0.06 0.58
C TYR A 118 -11.98 -1.01 -0.51
N ALA A 119 -11.09 -0.93 -1.51
CA ALA A 119 -11.00 -1.94 -2.56
C ALA A 119 -10.43 -3.27 -2.06
N ILE A 120 -9.51 -3.23 -1.08
CA ILE A 120 -8.84 -4.42 -0.54
C ILE A 120 -9.73 -5.13 0.49
N TRP A 121 -10.49 -4.38 1.28
CA TRP A 121 -11.32 -4.92 2.37
C TRP A 121 -12.31 -6.03 1.95
N PRO A 122 -13.09 -5.91 0.85
CA PRO A 122 -13.99 -6.95 0.38
C PRO A 122 -13.28 -8.23 -0.10
N LEU A 123 -12.05 -8.11 -0.60
CA LEU A 123 -11.28 -9.26 -1.09
C LEU A 123 -10.85 -10.15 0.08
N GLU A 124 -10.48 -9.53 1.20
CA GLU A 124 -10.09 -10.21 2.45
C GLU A 124 -11.28 -10.97 3.07
N SER A 125 -12.46 -10.33 3.15
CA SER A 125 -13.64 -10.94 3.79
C SER A 125 -14.12 -12.20 3.04
N SER A 126 -14.08 -12.18 1.71
CA SER A 126 -14.40 -13.34 0.87
C SER A 126 -13.40 -14.49 1.05
N ASN A 127 -12.11 -14.19 1.22
CA ASN A 127 -11.09 -15.20 1.41
C ASN A 127 -11.15 -15.82 2.82
N ARG A 128 -11.38 -15.01 3.85
CA ARG A 128 -11.51 -15.47 5.25
C ARG A 128 -12.72 -16.38 5.44
N ALA A 129 -13.84 -16.09 4.78
CA ALA A 129 -15.04 -16.94 4.78
C ALA A 129 -14.84 -18.30 4.07
N ARG A 130 -13.86 -18.41 3.16
CA ARG A 130 -13.49 -19.69 2.52
C ARG A 130 -12.59 -20.57 3.39
N ILE A 131 -11.83 -19.99 4.32
CA ILE A 131 -10.83 -20.71 5.13
C ILE A 131 -11.42 -21.26 6.43
N VAL A 132 -12.51 -20.67 6.94
CA VAL A 132 -13.25 -21.22 8.09
C VAL A 132 -14.32 -22.18 7.58
N PRO A 133 -14.23 -23.50 7.81
CA PRO A 133 -15.36 -24.38 7.54
C PRO A 133 -16.54 -23.88 8.35
N GLY A 134 -17.69 -23.67 7.70
CA GLY A 134 -18.93 -23.37 8.41
C GLY A 134 -19.14 -24.40 9.52
N PRO A 135 -19.69 -24.01 10.69
CA PRO A 135 -19.86 -24.93 11.81
C PRO A 135 -20.59 -26.18 11.28
N ALA A 136 -19.92 -27.33 11.38
CA ALA A 136 -20.52 -28.61 11.07
C ALA A 136 -21.78 -28.71 11.92
N SER A 137 -22.92 -28.63 11.25
CA SER A 137 -24.21 -28.76 11.89
C SER A 137 -24.31 -30.21 12.35
N CYS A 138 -24.23 -30.42 13.67
CA CYS A 138 -24.50 -31.71 14.29
C CYS A 138 -26.00 -32.04 14.21
#